data_AF-A0A812ZJ11-F1
#
_entry.id   AF-A0A812ZJ11-F1
#
_cell.length_a   1.000
_cell.length_b   1.000
_cell.length_c   1.000
_cell.angle_alpha   90.00
_cell.angle_beta   90.00
_cell.angle_gamma   90.00
#
_symmetry.space_group_name_H-M   'P 1'
#
loop_
_entity.id
_entity.type
_entity.pdbx_description
1 polymer ?
#
loop_
_entity_poly.entity_id
_entity_poly.type
_entity_poly.pdbx_seq_one_letter_code
_entity_poly.pdbx_strand_id
1 'polypeptide(L)'
;MTYQLVSTDPATLVLDPMRQKVTRADGLEAARRVRDGFAFVGIAEDWDLSICLFHKMFGGACHAEEFEDTRPGFAGKSADQDYNISHFQGWHDDIDEVVYAAALDVFRRNLIMFDVSQETCQECYSAATVTHGET
;
A
#
# COMPACT_ATOMS: atom_id res chain seq x y z
N MET A 1 18.02 9.33 15.30
CA MET A 1 17.92 8.19 16.24
C MET A 1 17.77 6.96 15.38
N THR A 2 18.78 6.09 15.36
CA THR A 2 18.76 4.83 14.60
C THR A 2 18.49 3.71 15.60
N TYR A 3 17.29 3.13 15.56
CA TYR A 3 16.96 1.94 16.35
C TYR A 3 16.91 0.73 15.43
N GLN A 4 18.08 0.27 14.99
CA GLN A 4 18.19 -1.11 14.53
C GLN A 4 18.09 -2.03 15.75
N LEU A 5 16.89 -2.50 16.06
CA LEU A 5 16.73 -3.72 16.85
C LEU A 5 17.14 -4.91 15.97
N VAL A 6 18.45 -5.06 15.75
CA VAL A 6 18.99 -6.40 15.49
C VAL A 6 18.85 -7.13 16.82
N SER A 7 17.69 -7.76 17.03
CA SER A 7 17.53 -8.74 18.10
C SER A 7 18.65 -9.76 17.93
N THR A 8 19.62 -9.73 18.84
CA THR A 8 20.63 -10.78 18.98
C THR A 8 19.99 -11.99 19.66
N ASP A 9 18.89 -12.48 19.09
CA ASP A 9 18.33 -13.77 19.45
C ASP A 9 19.13 -14.83 18.67
N PRO A 10 19.81 -15.78 19.34
CA PRO A 10 20.52 -16.85 18.65
C PRO A 10 19.60 -17.72 17.75
N ALA A 11 18.27 -17.63 17.88
CA ALA A 11 17.32 -18.30 17.01
C ALA A 11 17.06 -17.58 15.65
N THR A 12 17.28 -16.27 15.53
CA THR A 12 17.12 -15.56 14.24
C THR A 12 18.30 -15.77 13.28
N LEU A 13 19.39 -16.37 13.75
CA LEU A 13 20.58 -16.71 12.96
C LEU A 13 20.36 -17.85 11.93
N VAL A 14 19.17 -18.47 11.88
CA VAL A 14 18.93 -19.71 11.09
C VAL A 14 17.70 -19.64 10.17
N LEU A 15 17.21 -18.46 9.78
CA LEU A 15 16.06 -18.44 8.85
C LEU A 15 16.44 -18.63 7.38
N ASP A 16 17.67 -18.28 6.98
CA ASP A 16 18.28 -18.69 5.70
C ASP A 16 19.71 -18.13 5.62
N PRO A 17 20.78 -18.97 5.66
CA PRO A 17 22.17 -18.50 5.58
C PRO A 17 22.54 -17.86 4.24
N MET A 18 21.69 -17.99 3.22
CA MET A 18 21.85 -17.34 1.91
C MET A 18 21.03 -16.05 1.78
N ARG A 19 20.17 -15.71 2.76
CA ARG A 19 19.37 -14.50 2.69
C ARG A 19 20.24 -13.27 2.89
N GLN A 20 20.43 -12.53 1.80
CA GLN A 20 21.15 -11.27 1.83
C GLN A 20 20.41 -10.29 2.77
N LYS A 21 21.16 -9.70 3.71
CA LYS A 21 20.63 -8.68 4.61
C LYS A 21 20.26 -7.44 3.81
N VAL A 22 19.00 -7.03 3.87
CA VAL A 22 18.50 -5.78 3.28
C VAL A 22 19.17 -4.59 3.98
N THR A 23 19.61 -3.63 3.19
CA THR A 23 20.34 -2.43 3.62
C THR A 23 19.61 -1.16 3.23
N ARG A 24 20.03 -0.03 3.80
CA ARG A 24 19.53 1.28 3.40
C ARG A 24 19.81 1.62 1.92
N ALA A 25 20.88 1.06 1.34
CA ALA A 25 21.16 1.24 -0.08
C ALA A 25 20.09 0.55 -0.95
N ASP A 26 19.60 -0.61 -0.51
CA ASP A 26 18.51 -1.31 -1.19
C ASP A 26 17.21 -0.50 -1.13
N GLY A 27 16.86 0.07 0.03
CA GLY A 27 15.71 0.97 0.17
C GLY A 27 15.81 2.23 -0.70
N LEU A 28 17.00 2.83 -0.82
CA LEU A 28 17.22 3.98 -1.69
C LEU A 28 17.07 3.63 -3.18
N GLU A 29 17.58 2.48 -3.61
CA GLU A 29 17.41 2.01 -4.99
C GLU A 29 15.95 1.65 -5.27
N ALA A 30 15.25 1.02 -4.34
CA ALA A 30 13.81 0.76 -4.45
C ALA A 30 13.02 2.08 -4.57
N ALA A 31 13.28 3.07 -3.72
CA ALA A 31 12.66 4.39 -3.79
C ALA A 31 12.97 5.13 -5.11
N ARG A 32 14.15 4.94 -5.70
CA ARG A 32 14.47 5.45 -7.03
C ARG A 32 13.61 4.77 -8.11
N ARG A 33 13.46 3.45 -8.06
CA ARG A 33 12.58 2.71 -8.99
C ARG A 33 11.12 3.09 -8.85
N VAL A 34 10.66 3.38 -7.64
CA VAL A 34 9.31 3.90 -7.40
C VAL A 34 9.10 5.23 -8.11
N ARG A 35 10.06 6.14 -8.02
CA ARG A 35 9.98 7.47 -8.64
C ARG A 35 10.10 7.46 -10.16
N ASP A 36 10.98 6.62 -10.69
CA ASP A 36 11.45 6.75 -12.08
C ASP A 36 11.08 5.56 -12.97
N GLY A 37 10.69 4.42 -12.39
CA GLY A 37 10.61 3.13 -13.08
C GLY A 37 9.22 2.52 -13.19
N PHE A 38 8.33 2.79 -12.24
CA PHE A 38 6.96 2.27 -12.30
C PHE A 38 6.04 3.21 -13.07
N ALA A 39 5.21 2.62 -13.94
CA ALA A 39 4.18 3.37 -14.65
C ALA A 39 3.03 3.81 -13.73
N PHE A 40 2.78 3.07 -12.66
CA PHE A 40 1.73 3.35 -11.68
C PHE A 40 2.18 2.91 -10.28
N VAL A 41 1.76 3.69 -9.28
CA VAL A 41 1.99 3.44 -7.86
C VAL A 41 0.70 3.80 -7.12
N GLY A 42 0.12 2.84 -6.40
CA GLY A 42 -1.04 3.02 -5.53
C GLY A 42 -0.69 2.82 -4.05
N ILE A 43 -1.60 3.18 -3.17
CA ILE A 43 -1.47 3.14 -1.71
C ILE A 43 -2.65 2.36 -1.14
N ALA A 44 -2.40 1.39 -0.27
CA ALA A 44 -3.43 0.49 0.24
C ALA A 44 -4.44 1.21 1.13
N GLU A 45 -3.96 2.19 1.92
CA GLU A 45 -4.77 3.04 2.78
C GLU A 45 -5.74 3.93 1.99
N ASP A 46 -5.43 4.19 0.72
CA ASP A 46 -6.26 4.93 -0.24
C ASP A 46 -6.62 4.03 -1.43
N TRP A 47 -7.11 2.82 -1.15
CA TRP A 47 -7.39 1.78 -2.16
C TRP A 47 -8.30 2.27 -3.30
N ASP A 48 -9.45 2.85 -2.96
CA ASP A 48 -10.44 3.29 -3.95
C ASP A 48 -9.88 4.35 -4.92
N LEU A 49 -9.12 5.30 -4.38
CA LEU A 49 -8.43 6.32 -5.16
C LEU A 49 -7.32 5.70 -6.01
N SER A 50 -6.64 4.66 -5.52
CA SER A 50 -5.63 3.93 -6.29
C SER A 50 -6.24 3.23 -7.51
N ILE A 51 -7.39 2.58 -7.35
CA ILE A 51 -8.11 1.95 -8.47
C ILE A 51 -8.60 3.00 -9.47
N CYS A 52 -9.25 4.07 -8.99
CA CYS A 52 -9.68 5.16 -9.86
C CYS A 52 -8.50 5.79 -10.61
N LEU A 53 -7.38 6.05 -9.93
CA LEU A 53 -6.17 6.59 -10.54
C LEU A 53 -5.65 5.66 -11.65
N PHE A 54 -5.60 4.35 -11.42
CA PHE A 54 -5.18 3.39 -12.43
C PHE A 54 -6.02 3.52 -13.71
N HIS A 55 -7.35 3.52 -13.59
CA HIS A 55 -8.27 3.67 -14.72
C HIS A 55 -8.17 5.04 -15.39
N LYS A 56 -7.94 6.13 -14.64
CA LYS A 56 -7.69 7.46 -15.22
C LYS A 56 -6.38 7.54 -15.98
N MET A 57 -5.34 6.83 -15.52
CA MET A 57 -4.02 6.81 -16.15
C MET A 57 -3.99 5.98 -17.44
N PHE A 58 -4.63 4.81 -17.45
CA PHE A 58 -4.52 3.85 -18.55
C PHE A 58 -5.80 3.67 -19.38
N GLY A 59 -6.91 4.26 -18.93
CA GLY A 59 -8.24 3.99 -19.47
C GLY A 59 -8.79 2.64 -18.96
N GLY A 60 -10.01 2.33 -19.38
CA GLY A 60 -10.77 1.19 -18.87
C GLY A 60 -12.02 1.63 -18.11
N ALA A 61 -13.00 0.74 -18.02
CA ALA A 61 -14.14 0.94 -17.14
C ALA A 61 -13.79 0.38 -15.75
N CYS A 62 -14.21 1.09 -14.70
CA CYS A 62 -14.11 0.55 -13.36
C CYS A 62 -15.12 -0.57 -13.15
N HIS A 63 -14.72 -1.56 -12.35
CA HIS A 63 -15.54 -2.72 -12.02
C HIS A 63 -15.79 -2.79 -10.52
N ALA A 64 -17.00 -3.21 -10.14
CA ALA A 64 -17.44 -3.28 -8.74
C ALA A 64 -16.47 -4.09 -7.87
N GLU A 65 -16.01 -5.21 -8.43
CA GLU A 65 -15.20 -6.22 -7.77
C GLU A 65 -13.79 -5.72 -7.45
N GLU A 66 -13.34 -4.62 -8.08
CA GLU A 66 -12.04 -3.99 -7.80
C GLU A 66 -12.03 -3.26 -6.45
N PHE A 67 -13.21 -2.95 -5.90
CA PHE A 67 -13.40 -2.26 -4.62
C PHE A 67 -13.77 -3.22 -3.49
N GLU A 68 -13.85 -4.53 -3.77
CA GLU A 68 -14.19 -5.54 -2.77
C GLU A 68 -12.94 -6.05 -2.03
N ASP A 69 -13.05 -6.24 -0.71
CA ASP A 69 -12.06 -6.98 0.05
C ASP A 69 -12.19 -8.48 -0.24
N THR A 70 -11.34 -8.97 -1.15
CA THR A 70 -11.29 -10.38 -1.53
C THR A 70 -10.55 -11.27 -0.52
N ARG A 71 -9.97 -10.69 0.53
CA ARG A 71 -9.28 -11.41 1.61
C ARG A 71 -9.78 -10.92 2.97
N PRO A 72 -11.09 -11.04 3.24
CA PRO A 72 -11.66 -10.57 4.48
C PRO A 72 -10.96 -11.26 5.64
N GLY A 73 -10.60 -10.47 6.65
CA GLY A 73 -10.11 -10.99 7.92
C GLY A 73 -11.12 -11.97 8.55
N PHE A 74 -10.66 -12.79 9.49
CA PHE A 74 -11.55 -13.67 10.26
C PHE A 74 -12.68 -12.86 10.92
N ALA A 75 -13.91 -13.39 10.87
CA ALA A 75 -15.08 -12.77 11.46
C ALA A 75 -14.81 -12.30 12.89
N GLY A 76 -15.04 -11.00 13.14
CA GLY A 76 -14.74 -10.36 14.41
C GLY A 76 -13.46 -9.53 14.43
N LYS A 77 -12.70 -9.45 13.33
CA LYS A 77 -11.64 -8.45 13.11
C LYS A 77 -11.92 -7.69 11.80
N SER A 78 -12.72 -6.62 11.88
CA SER A 78 -12.79 -5.67 10.76
C SER A 78 -11.50 -4.85 10.70
N ALA A 79 -11.19 -4.30 9.52
CA ALA A 79 -10.13 -3.29 9.38
C ALA A 79 -10.37 -2.07 10.29
N ASP A 80 -11.62 -1.82 10.69
CA ASP A 80 -12.02 -0.75 11.61
C ASP A 80 -11.76 -1.05 13.10
N GLN A 81 -11.32 -2.26 13.46
CA GLN A 81 -10.96 -2.54 14.85
C GLN A 81 -9.51 -2.14 15.10
N ASP A 82 -9.32 -1.22 16.06
CA ASP A 82 -8.00 -0.82 16.55
C ASP A 82 -7.16 -2.05 16.90
N TYR A 83 -6.18 -2.35 16.05
CA TYR A 83 -5.24 -3.44 16.29
C TYR A 83 -4.30 -3.02 17.43
N ASN A 84 -4.21 -3.84 18.48
CA ASN A 84 -3.27 -3.58 19.58
C ASN A 84 -1.81 -3.76 19.09
N ILE A 85 -1.19 -2.65 18.72
CA ILE A 85 0.22 -2.58 18.28
C ILE A 85 1.23 -2.53 19.44
N SER A 86 0.81 -2.57 20.71
CA SER A 86 1.72 -2.44 21.86
C SER A 86 2.84 -3.50 21.88
N HIS A 87 2.57 -4.70 21.34
CA HIS A 87 3.58 -5.76 21.20
C HIS A 87 4.75 -5.34 20.30
N PHE A 88 4.53 -4.43 19.35
CA PHE A 88 5.59 -3.91 18.49
C PHE A 88 6.48 -2.89 19.20
N GLN A 89 6.10 -2.38 20.39
CA GLN A 89 6.96 -1.50 21.21
C GLN A 89 7.53 -0.28 20.43
N GLY A 90 6.78 0.26 19.49
CA GLY A 90 7.24 1.36 18.64
C GLY A 90 8.26 0.94 17.58
N TRP A 91 8.30 -0.35 17.23
CA TRP A 91 9.10 -0.86 16.12
C TRP A 91 8.81 -0.06 14.84
N HIS A 92 9.88 0.26 14.14
CA HIS A 92 9.86 1.09 12.96
C HIS A 92 10.89 0.54 11.96
N ASP A 93 10.51 0.46 10.70
CA ASP A 93 11.38 0.02 9.61
C ASP A 93 11.93 1.23 8.84
N ASP A 94 13.10 1.70 9.27
CA ASP A 94 13.79 2.83 8.65
C ASP A 94 14.09 2.61 7.14
N ILE A 95 14.14 1.36 6.68
CA ILE A 95 14.45 1.03 5.28
C ILE A 95 13.17 1.14 4.44
N ASP A 96 12.08 0.55 4.90
CA ASP A 96 10.79 0.60 4.20
C ASP A 96 10.19 2.00 4.19
N GLU A 97 10.42 2.80 5.24
CA GLU A 97 9.96 4.20 5.32
C GLU A 97 10.44 5.03 4.12
N VAL A 98 11.68 4.80 3.66
CA VAL A 98 12.25 5.50 2.49
C VAL A 98 11.52 5.15 1.20
N VAL A 99 11.06 3.90 1.08
CA VAL A 99 10.31 3.42 -0.09
C VAL A 99 8.87 3.92 -0.05
N TYR A 100 8.23 3.83 1.12
CA TYR A 100 6.86 4.29 1.33
C TYR A 100 6.71 5.79 1.12
N ALA A 101 7.63 6.60 1.64
CA ALA A 101 7.66 8.05 1.40
C ALA A 101 7.75 8.37 -0.11
N ALA A 102 8.60 7.66 -0.85
CA ALA A 102 8.71 7.83 -2.29
C ALA A 102 7.41 7.41 -3.02
N ALA A 103 6.72 6.38 -2.55
CA ALA A 103 5.45 5.93 -3.10
C ALA A 103 4.34 6.98 -2.87
N LEU A 104 4.22 7.51 -1.65
CA LEU A 104 3.30 8.60 -1.33
C LEU A 104 3.54 9.84 -2.20
N ASP A 105 4.79 10.21 -2.43
CA ASP A 105 5.15 11.36 -3.28
C ASP A 105 4.74 11.14 -4.75
N VAL A 106 4.91 9.93 -5.29
CA VAL A 106 4.46 9.59 -6.66
C VAL A 106 2.93 9.57 -6.72
N PHE A 107 2.29 8.88 -5.79
CA PHE A 107 0.84 8.74 -5.72
C PHE A 107 0.16 10.11 -5.68
N ARG A 108 0.55 10.97 -4.73
CA ARG A 108 -0.03 12.33 -4.59
C ARG A 108 0.19 13.19 -5.83
N ARG A 109 1.37 13.12 -6.47
CA ARG A 109 1.63 13.84 -7.72
C ARG A 109 0.71 13.35 -8.84
N ASN A 110 0.49 12.05 -8.92
CA ASN A 110 -0.40 11.47 -9.92
C ASN A 110 -1.87 11.79 -9.65
N LEU A 111 -2.32 11.82 -8.39
CA LEU A 111 -3.67 12.27 -8.04
C LEU A 111 -3.95 13.67 -8.59
N ILE A 112 -3.00 14.59 -8.41
CA ILE A 112 -3.11 15.96 -8.95
C ILE A 112 -3.05 15.96 -10.47
N MET A 113 -2.10 15.23 -11.06
CA MET A 113 -1.87 15.22 -12.51
C MET A 113 -3.06 14.66 -13.30
N PHE A 114 -3.76 13.69 -12.74
CA PHE A 114 -4.89 13.00 -13.37
C PHE A 114 -6.26 13.43 -12.84
N ASP A 115 -6.31 14.51 -12.05
CA ASP A 115 -7.54 15.07 -11.46
C ASP A 115 -8.36 14.00 -10.70
N VAL A 116 -7.69 13.25 -9.83
CA VAL A 116 -8.27 12.16 -9.05
C VAL A 116 -8.54 12.65 -7.63
N SER A 117 -9.82 12.64 -7.26
CA SER A 117 -10.33 12.91 -5.93
C SER A 117 -11.57 12.05 -5.68
N GLN A 118 -12.07 12.05 -4.44
CA GLN A 118 -13.30 11.33 -4.12
C GLN A 118 -14.47 11.82 -4.99
N GLU A 119 -14.50 13.11 -5.31
CA GLU A 119 -15.54 13.74 -6.14
C GLU A 119 -15.40 13.37 -7.62
N THR A 120 -14.20 13.36 -8.18
CA THR A 120 -13.99 13.07 -9.61
C THR A 120 -14.06 11.58 -9.94
N CYS A 121 -14.01 10.72 -8.92
CA CYS A 121 -14.09 9.27 -9.03
C CYS A 121 -15.49 8.68 -8.81
N GLN A 122 -16.52 9.49 -8.60
CA GLN A 122 -17.88 9.01 -8.33
C GLN A 122 -18.42 8.05 -9.40
N GLU A 123 -18.10 8.28 -10.68
CA GLU A 123 -18.45 7.36 -11.76
C GLU A 123 -17.84 5.97 -11.56
N CYS A 124 -16.57 5.92 -11.13
CA CYS A 124 -15.85 4.68 -10.86
C CYS A 124 -16.48 3.90 -9.71
N TYR A 125 -16.87 4.61 -8.64
CA TYR A 125 -17.50 4.00 -7.45
C TYR A 125 -18.95 3.57 -7.69
N SER A 126 -19.65 4.24 -8.61
CA SER A 126 -21.03 3.87 -8.93
C SER A 126 -21.12 2.43 -9.46
N ALA A 127 -20.08 1.92 -10.12
CA ALA A 127 -19.98 0.51 -10.54
C ALA A 127 -20.11 -0.45 -9.34
N ALA A 128 -19.49 -0.12 -8.19
CA ALA A 128 -19.55 -0.93 -6.97
C ALA A 128 -20.95 -0.99 -6.33
N THR A 129 -21.84 -0.03 -6.61
CA THR A 129 -23.17 0.03 -5.99
C THR A 129 -24.25 -0.77 -6.72
N VAL A 130 -24.00 -1.22 -7.95
CA VAL A 130 -25.03 -1.89 -8.78
C VAL A 130 -25.25 -3.36 -8.39
N THR A 131 -24.30 -4.00 -7.70
CA THR A 131 -24.34 -5.45 -7.39
C THR A 131 -25.18 -5.84 -6.17
N HIS A 132 -25.71 -4.88 -5.39
CA HIS A 132 -26.50 -5.18 -4.18
C HIS A 132 -28.03 -5.09 -4.34
N GLY A 133 -28.52 -4.88 -5.56
CA GLY A 133 -29.95 -4.65 -5.82
C GLY A 133 -30.51 -5.54 -6.90
N GLU A 134 -30.43 -6.87 -6.80
CA GLU A 134 -31.35 -7.83 -7.44
C GLU A 134 -30.98 -9.28 -7.09
N THR A 135 -31.68 -9.88 -6.11
CA THR A 135 -32.36 -11.21 -6.19
C THR A 135 -33.12 -11.49 -4.90
#